data_AF-A0A2C7ACB2-F1
#
_entry.id   AF-A0A2C7ACB2-F1
#
_cell.length_a   1.000
_cell.length_b   1.000
_cell.length_c   1.000
_cell.angle_alpha   90.00
_cell.angle_beta   90.00
_cell.angle_gamma   90.00
#
_symmetry.space_group_name_H-M   'P 1'
#
loop_
_entity.id
_entity.type
_entity.pdbx_description
1 polymer ?
#
loop_
_entity_poly.entity_id
_entity_poly.type
_entity_poly.pdbx_seq_one_letter_code
_entity_poly.pdbx_strand_id
1 'polypeptide(L)'
;MRARRRPRPALPLLALLALLAPVSDARALEELDGSFNLTNRSGRPVERLYASPVSARQWGENRLGAAGLAEGGSIAIRMPPTGGCRTDLRLVFRDGPTEERRDIDTCLDREVVIGTPARTGALRHGPEGGPAPVQGRPGLVLVNDGNRAIRELYASPSSDNDWGEDRLGRDTVPPGGRATIRLPAGGCAYDLRVVWANGRAEERRGLNLCDSAEISFR
;
A
#
# COMPACT_ATOMS: atom_id res chain seq x y z
N MET A 1 70.68 -24.58 -65.72
CA MET A 1 69.34 -23.97 -65.60
C MET A 1 68.30 -25.09 -65.45
N ARG A 2 67.76 -25.33 -64.24
CA ARG A 2 66.72 -26.34 -63.98
C ARG A 2 65.48 -25.65 -63.44
N ALA A 3 64.41 -25.63 -64.23
CA ALA A 3 63.12 -25.06 -63.88
C ALA A 3 62.40 -25.96 -62.86
N ARG A 4 62.15 -25.45 -61.65
CA ARG A 4 61.31 -26.11 -60.64
C ARG A 4 59.90 -25.50 -60.68
N ARG A 5 58.91 -26.30 -61.10
CA ARG A 5 57.48 -25.97 -61.00
C ARG A 5 57.11 -25.83 -59.52
N ARG A 6 56.49 -24.71 -59.14
CA ARG A 6 55.95 -24.48 -57.79
C ARG A 6 54.46 -24.86 -57.75
N PRO A 7 53.98 -25.60 -56.73
CA PRO A 7 52.56 -25.91 -56.55
C PRO A 7 51.78 -24.68 -56.02
N ARG A 8 50.51 -24.59 -56.41
CA ARG A 8 49.55 -23.54 -56.01
C ARG A 8 49.05 -23.80 -54.57
N PRO A 9 49.10 -22.83 -53.65
CA PRO A 9 48.42 -22.95 -52.36
C PRO A 9 46.94 -22.57 -52.47
N ALA A 10 46.09 -23.38 -51.85
CA ALA A 10 44.64 -23.23 -51.74
C ALA A 10 44.25 -22.06 -50.82
N LEU A 11 43.17 -21.34 -51.17
CA LEU A 11 42.55 -20.33 -50.31
C LEU A 11 41.85 -20.99 -49.11
N PRO A 12 42.06 -20.52 -47.87
CA PRO A 12 41.19 -20.88 -46.76
C PRO A 12 40.00 -19.91 -46.68
N LEU A 13 38.82 -20.51 -46.48
CA LEU A 13 37.54 -19.87 -46.20
C LEU A 13 37.60 -19.18 -44.82
N LEU A 14 37.61 -17.85 -44.77
CA LEU A 14 37.50 -17.10 -43.51
C LEU A 14 36.04 -17.10 -43.04
N ALA A 15 35.75 -17.84 -41.98
CA ALA A 15 34.48 -17.81 -41.27
C ALA A 15 34.34 -16.51 -40.46
N LEU A 16 33.24 -15.78 -40.68
CA LEU A 16 32.88 -14.54 -40.00
C LEU A 16 32.40 -14.87 -38.57
N LEU A 17 33.22 -14.62 -37.54
CA LEU A 17 32.77 -14.64 -36.14
C LEU A 17 32.16 -13.28 -35.78
N ALA A 18 30.82 -13.23 -35.66
CA ALA A 18 30.14 -12.10 -35.03
C ALA A 18 30.33 -12.19 -33.50
N LEU A 19 31.13 -11.29 -32.92
CA LEU A 19 31.22 -11.11 -31.47
C LEU A 19 29.89 -10.51 -30.96
N LEU A 20 29.04 -11.35 -30.36
CA LEU A 20 27.95 -10.90 -29.51
C LEU A 20 28.54 -10.47 -28.16
N ALA A 21 28.75 -9.17 -27.97
CA ALA A 21 29.07 -8.62 -26.65
C ALA A 21 27.83 -8.77 -25.75
N PRO A 22 27.95 -9.32 -24.52
CA PRO A 22 26.85 -9.30 -23.58
C PRO A 22 26.62 -7.85 -23.16
N VAL A 23 25.42 -7.34 -23.43
CA VAL A 23 24.96 -6.08 -22.84
C VAL A 23 24.76 -6.37 -21.35
N SER A 24 25.72 -5.98 -20.52
CA SER A 24 25.56 -6.04 -19.07
C SER A 24 24.52 -5.00 -18.67
N ASP A 25 23.27 -5.43 -18.50
CA ASP A 25 22.28 -4.70 -17.72
C ASP A 25 22.73 -4.72 -16.26
N ALA A 26 23.68 -3.84 -15.92
CA ALA A 26 24.00 -3.51 -14.54
C ALA A 26 22.87 -2.64 -14.01
N ARG A 27 21.72 -3.26 -13.70
CA ARG A 27 20.78 -2.65 -12.76
C ARG A 27 21.48 -2.68 -11.42
N ALA A 28 22.05 -1.55 -11.01
CA ALA A 28 22.34 -1.32 -9.61
C ALA A 28 21.07 -1.69 -8.86
N LEU A 29 21.12 -2.74 -8.05
CA LEU A 29 20.15 -2.91 -6.99
C LEU A 29 20.35 -1.68 -6.12
N GLU A 30 19.54 -0.65 -6.35
CA GLU A 30 19.36 0.41 -5.37
C GLU A 30 18.93 -0.34 -4.11
N GLU A 31 19.87 -0.55 -3.20
CA GLU A 31 19.58 -1.12 -1.90
C GLU A 31 18.61 -0.13 -1.27
N LEU A 32 17.33 -0.51 -1.26
CA LEU A 32 16.27 0.41 -0.87
C LEU A 32 16.49 0.73 0.61
N ASP A 33 17.01 1.93 0.86
CA ASP A 33 17.45 2.42 2.17
C ASP A 33 16.30 2.66 3.17
N GLY A 34 15.05 2.46 2.72
CA GLY A 34 13.84 2.70 3.48
C GLY A 34 13.47 4.17 3.61
N SER A 35 14.10 5.09 2.85
CA SER A 35 13.74 6.51 2.81
C SER A 35 12.32 6.72 2.29
N PHE A 36 11.59 7.67 2.88
CA PHE A 36 10.17 7.92 2.61
C PHE A 36 9.77 9.39 2.83
N ASN A 37 8.62 9.79 2.32
CA ASN A 37 8.00 11.07 2.61
C ASN A 37 6.94 10.91 3.69
N LEU A 38 6.88 11.85 4.64
CA LEU A 38 5.85 11.91 5.67
C LEU A 38 5.00 13.17 5.51
N THR A 39 3.68 13.01 5.52
CA THR A 39 2.74 14.15 5.52
C THR A 39 1.87 14.16 6.75
N ASN A 40 1.82 15.34 7.37
CA ASN A 40 0.93 15.60 8.48
C ASN A 40 -0.46 16.00 8.00
N ARG A 41 -1.48 15.24 8.38
CA ARG A 41 -2.87 15.63 8.17
C ARG A 41 -3.71 15.48 9.45
N SER A 42 -3.06 15.29 10.60
CA SER A 42 -3.68 14.89 11.87
C SER A 42 -4.66 15.93 12.44
N GLY A 43 -4.61 17.15 11.92
CA GLY A 43 -5.23 18.34 12.47
C GLY A 43 -4.40 19.00 13.58
N ARG A 44 -3.15 18.59 13.80
CA ARG A 44 -2.25 19.14 14.83
C ARG A 44 -0.81 19.25 14.33
N PRO A 45 -0.07 20.31 14.66
CA PRO A 45 1.34 20.40 14.27
C PRO A 45 2.19 19.37 15.03
N VAL A 46 3.09 18.70 14.31
CA VAL A 46 4.11 17.82 14.91
C VAL A 46 5.29 18.67 15.33
N GLU A 47 5.67 18.60 16.60
CA GLU A 47 6.83 19.33 17.13
C GLU A 47 8.11 18.55 16.94
N ARG A 48 8.08 17.23 17.20
CA ARG A 48 9.23 16.34 17.05
C ARG A 48 8.84 15.06 16.32
N LEU A 49 9.70 14.63 15.41
CA LEU A 49 9.56 13.39 14.65
C LEU A 49 10.85 12.60 14.79
N TYR A 50 10.72 11.30 15.07
CA TYR A 50 11.82 10.35 15.07
C TYR A 50 11.49 9.21 14.12
N ALA A 51 12.52 8.70 13.44
CA ALA A 51 12.41 7.57 12.53
C ALA A 51 13.66 6.71 12.68
N SER A 52 13.47 5.42 12.95
CA SER A 52 14.57 4.47 13.16
C SER A 52 14.23 3.12 12.53
N PRO A 53 15.22 2.36 12.02
CA PRO A 53 15.00 0.96 11.67
C PRO A 53 14.43 0.18 12.86
N VAL A 54 13.58 -0.83 12.62
CA VAL A 54 12.98 -1.66 13.69
C VAL A 54 14.02 -2.40 14.55
N SER A 55 15.22 -2.61 14.01
CA SER A 55 16.35 -3.22 14.72
C SER A 55 17.07 -2.24 15.66
N ALA A 56 16.81 -0.93 15.54
CA ALA A 56 17.43 0.08 16.36
C ALA A 56 16.82 0.09 17.77
N ARG A 57 17.68 0.09 18.78
CA ARG A 57 17.25 0.14 20.20
C ARG A 57 16.89 1.55 20.67
N GLN A 58 17.19 2.56 19.88
CA GLN A 58 16.98 3.97 20.18
C GLN A 58 16.38 4.70 18.99
N TRP A 59 15.54 5.68 19.27
CA TRP A 59 14.81 6.46 18.26
C TRP A 59 15.69 7.38 17.41
N GLY A 60 16.87 7.74 17.91
CA GLY A 60 17.77 8.68 17.23
C GLY A 60 17.37 10.14 17.40
N GLU A 61 17.82 10.97 16.47
CA GLU A 61 17.66 12.42 16.52
C GLU A 61 16.30 12.88 15.99
N ASN A 62 15.89 14.09 16.41
CA ASN A 62 14.70 14.73 15.84
C ASN A 62 14.95 15.06 14.36
N ARG A 63 13.98 14.73 13.52
CA ARG A 63 14.04 14.94 12.07
C ARG A 63 13.47 16.30 11.63
N LEU A 64 12.89 17.06 12.55
CA LEU A 64 12.31 18.38 12.29
C LEU A 64 13.20 19.51 12.80
N GLY A 65 13.18 20.64 12.10
CA GLY A 65 13.72 21.90 12.62
C GLY A 65 12.80 22.54 13.66
N ALA A 66 13.20 23.69 14.19
CA ALA A 66 12.48 24.39 15.27
C ALA A 66 11.01 24.75 14.95
N ALA A 67 10.66 24.89 13.66
CA ALA A 67 9.29 25.15 13.23
C ALA A 67 8.34 23.94 13.38
N GLY A 68 8.87 22.73 13.50
CA GLY A 68 8.09 21.50 13.44
C GLY A 68 7.52 21.22 12.04
N LEU A 69 6.47 20.38 11.98
CA LEU A 69 5.73 20.05 10.76
C LEU A 69 4.25 20.43 10.94
N ALA A 70 3.83 21.49 10.27
CA ALA A 70 2.45 21.99 10.33
C ALA A 70 1.44 21.02 9.68
N GLU A 71 0.15 21.24 9.95
CA GLU A 71 -0.94 20.55 9.26
C GLU A 71 -0.85 20.77 7.74
N GLY A 72 -1.03 19.69 6.97
CA GLY A 72 -0.86 19.67 5.52
C GLY A 72 0.61 19.68 5.05
N GLY A 73 1.58 19.86 5.95
CA GLY A 73 3.00 19.88 5.62
C GLY A 73 3.56 18.49 5.34
N SER A 74 4.58 18.44 4.48
CA SER A 74 5.29 17.21 4.11
C SER A 74 6.80 17.37 4.30
N ILE A 75 7.49 16.28 4.63
CA ILE A 75 8.94 16.22 4.76
C ILE A 75 9.50 14.90 4.21
N ALA A 76 10.67 14.96 3.57
CA ALA A 76 11.42 13.78 3.17
C ALA A 76 12.29 13.28 4.33
N ILE A 77 12.13 12.02 4.71
CA ILE A 77 12.90 11.34 5.75
C ILE A 77 13.92 10.42 5.09
N ARG A 78 15.21 10.75 5.26
CA ARG A 78 16.32 9.95 4.72
C ARG A 78 16.80 8.92 5.71
N MET A 79 16.58 7.65 5.41
CA MET A 79 16.98 6.54 6.29
C MET A 79 18.40 6.07 5.98
N PRO A 80 19.09 5.42 6.93
CA PRO A 80 20.41 4.85 6.66
C PRO A 80 20.32 3.73 5.62
N PRO A 81 21.28 3.62 4.67
CA PRO A 81 21.24 2.63 3.60
C PRO A 81 21.17 1.17 4.08
N THR A 82 21.76 0.89 5.24
CA THR A 82 21.77 -0.45 5.84
C THR A 82 20.57 -0.71 6.77
N GLY A 83 19.63 0.22 6.89
CA GLY A 83 18.49 0.14 7.80
C GLY A 83 17.36 -0.77 7.28
N GLY A 84 17.32 -1.01 5.97
CA GLY A 84 16.24 -1.73 5.32
C GLY A 84 14.89 -0.99 5.37
N CYS A 85 13.84 -1.71 4.98
CA CYS A 85 12.52 -1.11 4.74
C CYS A 85 11.63 -1.02 5.98
N ARG A 86 11.97 -1.73 7.06
CA ARG A 86 11.12 -1.79 8.26
C ARG A 86 11.53 -0.69 9.24
N THR A 87 10.63 0.27 9.43
CA THR A 87 10.88 1.49 10.18
C THR A 87 9.89 1.64 11.34
N ASP A 88 10.36 2.18 12.45
CA ASP A 88 9.55 2.69 13.55
C ASP A 88 9.51 4.22 13.51
N LEU A 89 8.34 4.81 13.76
CA LEU A 89 8.14 6.25 13.89
C LEU A 89 7.65 6.64 15.27
N ARG A 90 8.12 7.78 15.77
CA ARG A 90 7.59 8.44 16.96
C ARG A 90 7.31 9.90 16.64
N LEU A 91 6.08 10.32 16.92
CA LEU A 91 5.57 11.67 16.65
C LEU A 91 5.13 12.32 17.94
N VAL A 92 5.71 13.47 18.25
CA VAL A 92 5.30 14.29 19.38
C VAL A 92 4.55 15.49 18.82
N PHE A 93 3.24 15.55 19.09
CA PHE A 93 2.41 16.69 18.69
C PHE A 93 2.57 17.85 19.68
N ARG A 94 2.55 19.09 19.18
CA ARG A 94 2.52 20.27 20.05
C ARG A 94 1.25 20.24 20.91
N ASP A 95 1.40 20.42 22.22
CA ASP A 95 0.29 20.40 23.19
C ASP A 95 -0.63 19.17 23.05
N GLY A 96 -0.03 18.02 22.70
CA GLY A 96 -0.75 16.84 22.26
C GLY A 96 -0.12 15.51 22.69
N PRO A 97 -0.75 14.39 22.29
CA PRO A 97 -0.23 13.07 22.60
C PRO A 97 1.08 12.80 21.84
N THR A 98 1.78 11.76 22.27
CA THR A 98 2.83 11.12 21.46
C THR A 98 2.23 9.90 20.76
N GLU A 99 2.42 9.80 19.46
CA GLU A 99 2.01 8.65 18.65
C GLU A 99 3.25 7.84 18.24
N GLU A 100 3.15 6.53 18.31
CA GLU A 100 4.18 5.62 17.81
C GLU A 100 3.58 4.71 16.75
N ARG A 101 4.27 4.57 15.62
CA ARG A 101 3.93 3.61 14.57
C ARG A 101 5.08 2.65 14.43
N ARG A 102 4.84 1.38 14.74
CA ARG A 102 5.87 0.36 14.75
C ARG A 102 5.84 -0.46 13.47
N ASP A 103 7.01 -0.90 13.04
CA ASP A 103 7.20 -1.92 12.02
C ASP A 103 6.49 -1.62 10.69
N ILE A 104 6.51 -0.34 10.28
CA ILE A 104 5.98 0.07 8.97
C ILE A 104 6.95 -0.30 7.86
N ASP A 105 6.44 -0.73 6.71
CA ASP A 105 7.24 -1.04 5.53
C ASP A 105 7.29 0.17 4.59
N THR A 106 8.39 0.92 4.65
CA THR A 106 8.59 2.16 3.88
C THR A 106 9.04 1.92 2.45
N CYS A 107 9.36 0.67 2.07
CA CYS A 107 9.65 0.33 0.68
C CYS A 107 8.40 -0.02 -0.11
N LEU A 108 7.42 -0.62 0.57
CA LEU A 108 6.08 -0.83 0.00
C LEU A 108 5.28 0.47 0.00
N ASP A 109 5.40 1.28 1.05
CA ASP A 109 4.74 2.58 1.17
C ASP A 109 5.75 3.69 1.49
N ARG A 110 6.25 4.34 0.43
CA ARG A 110 7.17 5.48 0.55
C ARG A 110 6.48 6.76 1.00
N GLU A 111 5.19 6.72 1.29
CA GLU A 111 4.36 7.89 1.46
C GLU A 111 3.47 7.77 2.72
N VAL A 112 4.09 8.05 3.87
CA VAL A 112 3.46 7.87 5.19
C VAL A 112 2.59 9.07 5.54
N VAL A 113 1.29 8.84 5.77
CA VAL A 113 0.33 9.87 6.21
C VAL A 113 -0.11 9.62 7.67
N ILE A 114 -0.07 10.65 8.53
CA ILE A 114 -0.22 10.48 10.00
C ILE A 114 -1.48 11.11 10.67
N GLY A 115 -2.47 10.30 11.08
CA GLY A 115 -3.72 10.59 11.84
C GLY A 115 -4.90 9.63 11.49
N THR A 116 -6.19 10.07 11.42
CA THR A 116 -7.38 9.33 10.85
C THR A 116 -7.83 9.74 9.42
N PRO A 117 -8.42 8.95 8.49
CA PRO A 117 -8.84 9.43 7.15
C PRO A 117 -9.85 10.59 7.01
N ALA A 118 -10.50 11.04 8.08
CA ALA A 118 -11.20 12.34 8.11
C ALA A 118 -10.28 13.55 8.39
N ARG A 119 -9.08 13.28 8.90
CA ARG A 119 -7.90 14.13 9.12
C ARG A 119 -6.65 13.23 9.05
N THR A 120 -6.32 12.81 7.80
CA THR A 120 -5.24 11.91 7.26
C THR A 120 -5.71 10.73 6.43
N GLY A 121 -6.11 11.06 5.22
CA GLY A 121 -6.39 10.04 4.23
C GLY A 121 -6.25 10.57 2.84
N ALA A 122 -5.27 11.43 2.61
CA ALA A 122 -4.69 11.41 1.30
C ALA A 122 -3.19 11.62 1.47
N LEU A 123 -2.41 10.94 0.67
CA LEU A 123 -1.69 11.71 -0.30
C LEU A 123 -2.37 11.41 -1.63
N ARG A 124 -2.61 12.49 -2.37
CA ARG A 124 -2.93 12.44 -3.79
C ARG A 124 -1.80 13.24 -4.43
N HIS A 125 -1.10 12.62 -5.39
CA HIS A 125 -0.94 13.01 -6.80
C HIS A 125 0.24 12.17 -7.35
N GLY A 126 0.07 11.29 -8.34
CA GLY A 126 -0.21 11.57 -9.75
C GLY A 126 0.41 10.44 -10.60
N PRO A 127 0.27 10.48 -11.94
CA PRO A 127 -0.08 9.35 -12.77
C PRO A 127 1.03 8.31 -12.92
N GLU A 128 0.65 7.07 -13.19
CA GLU A 128 1.52 5.91 -13.52
C GLU A 128 2.11 5.16 -12.30
N GLY A 129 1.57 3.96 -12.07
CA GLY A 129 2.08 3.00 -11.08
C GLY A 129 1.09 2.68 -9.96
N GLY A 130 -0.09 2.15 -10.33
CA GLY A 130 -1.12 1.71 -9.37
C GLY A 130 -0.66 0.57 -8.45
N PRO A 131 -1.40 0.33 -7.34
CA PRO A 131 -0.94 -0.44 -6.19
C PRO A 131 -0.81 -1.93 -6.52
N ALA A 132 0.35 -2.52 -6.22
CA ALA A 132 0.40 -3.96 -5.99
C ALA A 132 -0.32 -4.25 -4.66
N PRO A 133 -1.29 -5.18 -4.64
CA PRO A 133 -2.22 -5.35 -3.53
C PRO A 133 -1.51 -5.90 -2.29
N VAL A 134 -1.95 -5.46 -1.10
CA VAL A 134 -1.92 -6.32 0.09
C VAL A 134 -2.79 -7.51 -0.26
N GLN A 135 -2.18 -8.58 -0.80
CA GLN A 135 -2.92 -9.79 -1.07
C GLN A 135 -3.37 -10.37 0.27
N GLY A 136 -4.64 -10.15 0.62
CA GLY A 136 -5.29 -10.99 1.60
C GLY A 136 -6.55 -10.47 2.26
N ARG A 137 -6.91 -9.17 2.22
CA ARG A 137 -8.18 -8.70 2.82
C ARG A 137 -8.75 -7.50 2.07
N PRO A 138 -9.69 -7.68 1.12
CA PRO A 138 -10.45 -6.55 0.62
C PRO A 138 -11.19 -5.90 1.81
N GLY A 139 -10.93 -4.63 2.07
CA GLY A 139 -11.83 -3.84 2.90
C GLY A 139 -13.04 -3.46 2.07
N LEU A 140 -14.23 -3.46 2.65
CA LEU A 140 -15.46 -2.98 2.00
C LEU A 140 -15.89 -1.68 2.66
N VAL A 141 -16.22 -0.66 1.87
CA VAL A 141 -16.98 0.51 2.31
C VAL A 141 -18.44 0.24 2.02
N LEU A 142 -19.24 0.05 3.07
CA LEU A 142 -20.69 -0.04 2.99
C LEU A 142 -21.27 1.37 3.03
N VAL A 143 -22.08 1.73 2.05
CA VAL A 143 -22.84 2.99 2.01
C VAL A 143 -24.33 2.70 2.14
N ASN A 144 -24.99 3.44 3.02
CA ASN A 144 -26.44 3.39 3.17
C ASN A 144 -27.07 4.61 2.48
N ASP A 145 -27.44 4.46 1.21
CA ASP A 145 -28.23 5.45 0.47
C ASP A 145 -29.74 5.25 0.68
N GLY A 146 -30.12 4.27 1.51
CA GLY A 146 -31.51 3.99 1.86
C GLY A 146 -32.04 4.93 2.94
N ASN A 147 -33.34 4.83 3.20
CA ASN A 147 -34.03 5.66 4.20
C ASN A 147 -34.18 4.98 5.57
N ARG A 148 -33.54 3.82 5.77
CA ARG A 148 -33.57 3.05 7.03
C ARG A 148 -32.16 2.65 7.43
N ALA A 149 -31.91 2.51 8.73
CA ALA A 149 -30.62 2.04 9.20
C ALA A 149 -30.37 0.57 8.77
N ILE A 150 -29.13 0.26 8.40
CA ILE A 150 -28.64 -1.11 8.25
C ILE A 150 -28.18 -1.57 9.63
N ARG A 151 -28.76 -2.66 10.12
CA ARG A 151 -28.47 -3.20 11.45
C ARG A 151 -27.42 -4.29 11.42
N GLU A 152 -27.44 -5.13 10.38
CA GLU A 152 -26.50 -6.26 10.24
C GLU A 152 -25.94 -6.25 8.81
N LEU A 153 -24.68 -6.62 8.68
CA LEU A 153 -24.02 -6.88 7.40
C LEU A 153 -23.31 -8.23 7.47
N TYR A 154 -23.62 -9.10 6.53
CA TYR A 154 -22.91 -10.35 6.30
C TYR A 154 -22.11 -10.27 5.01
N ALA A 155 -20.94 -10.88 5.02
CA ALA A 155 -20.05 -10.93 3.88
C ALA A 155 -19.27 -12.25 3.87
N SER A 156 -19.43 -13.01 2.80
CA SER A 156 -18.76 -14.30 2.57
C SER A 156 -18.14 -14.32 1.17
N PRO A 157 -17.03 -15.03 0.97
CA PRO A 157 -16.56 -15.36 -0.38
C PRO A 157 -17.69 -15.99 -1.20
N SER A 158 -17.82 -15.66 -2.48
CA SER A 158 -18.89 -16.24 -3.33
C SER A 158 -18.77 -17.76 -3.55
N SER A 159 -17.64 -18.37 -3.14
CA SER A 159 -17.46 -19.82 -3.09
C SER A 159 -18.16 -20.48 -1.90
N ASP A 160 -18.53 -19.69 -0.89
CA ASP A 160 -19.03 -20.19 0.39
C ASP A 160 -20.57 -20.09 0.41
N ASN A 161 -21.21 -21.14 0.89
CA ASN A 161 -22.68 -21.18 0.99
C ASN A 161 -23.21 -20.58 2.31
N ASP A 162 -22.31 -20.30 3.25
CA ASP A 162 -22.63 -19.76 4.57
C ASP A 162 -22.25 -18.28 4.67
N TRP A 163 -23.15 -17.48 5.24
CA TRP A 163 -22.98 -16.03 5.39
C TRP A 163 -21.95 -15.63 6.46
N GLY A 164 -21.67 -16.53 7.41
CA GLY A 164 -20.82 -16.27 8.57
C GLY A 164 -21.44 -15.30 9.58
N GLU A 165 -20.58 -14.63 10.35
CA GLU A 165 -20.98 -13.70 11.40
C GLU A 165 -21.31 -12.30 10.86
N ASP A 166 -22.14 -11.57 11.61
CA ASP A 166 -22.38 -10.16 11.37
C ASP A 166 -21.09 -9.34 11.54
N ARG A 167 -20.84 -8.46 10.57
CA ARG A 167 -19.64 -7.63 10.50
C ARG A 167 -19.81 -6.27 11.17
N LEU A 168 -21.03 -5.87 11.53
CA LEU A 168 -21.31 -4.64 12.27
C LEU A 168 -21.33 -4.86 13.79
N GLY A 169 -21.64 -6.07 14.24
CA GLY A 169 -21.64 -6.44 15.65
C GLY A 169 -22.76 -5.73 16.42
N ARG A 170 -22.42 -4.67 17.16
CA ARG A 170 -23.42 -3.85 17.88
C ARG A 170 -23.70 -2.51 17.19
N ASP A 171 -22.92 -2.18 16.17
CA ASP A 171 -23.04 -0.93 15.45
C ASP A 171 -24.14 -0.99 14.39
N THR A 172 -24.57 0.18 13.91
CA THR A 172 -25.54 0.29 12.81
C THR A 172 -25.08 1.37 11.83
N VAL A 173 -25.49 1.26 10.57
CA VAL A 173 -25.22 2.30 9.57
C VAL A 173 -26.50 3.11 9.34
N PRO A 174 -26.60 4.35 9.83
CA PRO A 174 -27.80 5.17 9.65
C PRO A 174 -28.00 5.56 8.18
N PRO A 175 -29.20 6.02 7.79
CA PRO A 175 -29.44 6.62 6.46
C PRO A 175 -28.41 7.70 6.12
N GLY A 176 -27.85 7.67 4.91
CA GLY A 176 -26.76 8.54 4.46
C GLY A 176 -25.39 8.22 5.09
N GLY A 177 -25.33 7.22 5.97
CA GLY A 177 -24.13 6.79 6.67
C GLY A 177 -23.24 5.89 5.82
N ARG A 178 -22.01 5.69 6.31
CA ARG A 178 -21.05 4.74 5.73
C ARG A 178 -20.28 4.02 6.83
N ALA A 179 -19.87 2.79 6.55
CA ALA A 179 -19.03 1.98 7.45
C ALA A 179 -17.91 1.29 6.67
N THR A 180 -16.72 1.21 7.26
CA THR A 180 -15.61 0.42 6.72
C THR A 180 -15.62 -0.95 7.38
N ILE A 181 -15.66 -1.98 6.56
CA ILE A 181 -15.91 -3.36 6.94
C ILE A 181 -14.67 -4.17 6.64
N ARG A 182 -14.21 -4.93 7.64
CA ARG A 182 -13.11 -5.88 7.47
C ARG A 182 -13.67 -7.21 7.01
N LEU A 183 -13.29 -7.63 5.81
CA LEU A 183 -13.71 -8.90 5.25
C LEU A 183 -12.83 -10.07 5.75
N PRO A 184 -13.39 -11.29 5.74
CA PRO A 184 -12.58 -12.48 5.97
C PRO A 184 -11.55 -12.59 4.84
N ALA A 185 -10.45 -13.32 5.07
CA ALA A 185 -9.49 -13.57 3.99
C ALA A 185 -10.17 -14.35 2.86
N GLY A 186 -9.92 -13.97 1.61
CA GLY A 186 -10.59 -14.55 0.45
C GLY A 186 -10.09 -13.96 -0.87
N GLY A 187 -10.61 -14.50 -1.98
CA GLY A 187 -10.43 -13.93 -3.31
C GLY A 187 -11.26 -12.66 -3.49
N CYS A 188 -11.42 -12.16 -4.73
CA CYS A 188 -12.13 -10.89 -4.95
C CYS A 188 -13.66 -11.01 -4.99
N ALA A 189 -14.19 -12.21 -5.21
CA ALA A 189 -15.62 -12.45 -5.36
C ALA A 189 -16.28 -12.65 -3.98
N TYR A 190 -17.22 -11.77 -3.63
CA TYR A 190 -17.98 -11.82 -2.39
C TYR A 190 -19.49 -11.73 -2.64
N ASP A 191 -20.22 -12.37 -1.73
CA ASP A 191 -21.65 -12.20 -1.56
C ASP A 191 -21.88 -11.34 -0.31
N LEU A 192 -22.77 -10.35 -0.43
CA LEU A 192 -23.15 -9.45 0.66
C LEU A 192 -24.64 -9.60 0.96
N ARG A 193 -24.96 -9.59 2.25
CA ARG A 193 -26.34 -9.54 2.74
C ARG A 193 -26.46 -8.48 3.81
N VAL A 194 -27.42 -7.57 3.66
CA VAL A 194 -27.76 -6.57 4.67
C VAL A 194 -29.10 -6.89 5.30
N VAL A 195 -29.24 -6.60 6.59
CA VAL A 195 -30.53 -6.62 7.28
C VAL A 195 -30.85 -5.21 7.75
N TRP A 196 -31.97 -4.69 7.27
CA TRP A 196 -32.48 -3.38 7.60
C TRP A 196 -33.10 -3.36 9.00
N ALA A 197 -33.23 -2.18 9.60
CA ALA A 197 -33.83 -2.01 10.94
C ALA A 197 -35.27 -2.54 11.06
N ASN A 198 -35.99 -2.73 9.95
CA ASN A 198 -37.33 -3.33 9.92
C ASN A 198 -37.33 -4.86 9.74
N GLY A 199 -36.16 -5.50 9.75
CA GLY A 199 -35.99 -6.95 9.59
C GLY A 199 -36.00 -7.45 8.13
N ARG A 200 -36.19 -6.59 7.13
CA ARG A 200 -36.04 -7.00 5.72
C ARG A 200 -34.57 -7.23 5.41
N ALA A 201 -34.28 -8.21 4.55
CA ALA A 201 -32.95 -8.46 4.04
C ALA A 201 -32.84 -8.14 2.54
N GLU A 202 -31.67 -7.69 2.11
CA GLU A 202 -31.28 -7.56 0.70
C GLU A 202 -29.95 -8.29 0.50
N GLU A 203 -29.84 -9.04 -0.59
CA GLU A 203 -28.64 -9.80 -0.95
C GLU A 203 -28.10 -9.33 -2.29
N ARG A 204 -26.77 -9.29 -2.42
CA ARG A 204 -26.05 -9.06 -3.67
C ARG A 204 -24.92 -10.07 -3.77
N ARG A 205 -24.93 -10.86 -4.82
CA ARG A 205 -24.00 -11.99 -5.00
C ARG A 205 -23.05 -11.77 -6.16
N GLY A 206 -21.88 -12.39 -6.10
CA GLY A 206 -20.85 -12.36 -7.13
C GLY A 206 -20.21 -10.98 -7.32
N LEU A 207 -20.14 -10.18 -6.26
CA LEU A 207 -19.53 -8.85 -6.32
C LEU A 207 -18.01 -8.98 -6.40
N ASN A 208 -17.39 -8.31 -7.37
CA ASN A 208 -15.94 -8.20 -7.44
C ASN A 208 -15.46 -6.99 -6.62
N LEU A 209 -15.02 -7.25 -5.38
CA LEU A 209 -14.57 -6.21 -4.45
C LEU A 209 -13.14 -5.72 -4.69
N CYS A 210 -12.41 -6.35 -5.62
CA CYS A 210 -11.14 -5.81 -6.10
C CYS A 210 -11.35 -4.69 -7.13
N ASP A 211 -12.46 -4.76 -7.89
CA ASP A 211 -12.84 -3.73 -8.85
C ASP A 211 -13.60 -2.58 -8.18
N SER A 212 -14.45 -2.91 -7.21
CA SER A 212 -15.26 -1.93 -6.47
C SER A 212 -15.35 -2.28 -4.98
N ALA A 213 -14.51 -1.62 -4.18
CA ALA A 213 -14.50 -1.76 -2.73
C ALA A 213 -15.56 -0.91 -2.02
N GLU A 214 -16.40 -0.15 -2.73
CA GLU A 214 -17.53 0.60 -2.18
C GLU A 214 -18.85 0.05 -2.74
N ILE A 215 -19.78 -0.31 -1.85
CA ILE A 215 -21.08 -0.87 -2.23
C ILE A 215 -22.18 -0.08 -1.51
N SER A 216 -23.14 0.42 -2.28
CA SER A 216 -24.29 1.18 -1.78
C SER A 216 -25.58 0.37 -1.79
N PHE A 217 -26.31 0.38 -0.68
CA PHE A 217 -27.66 -0.21 -0.52
C PHE A 217 -28.72 0.89 -0.37
N ARG A 218 -29.95 0.64 -0.87
CA ARG A 218 -31.04 1.64 -0.95
C ARG A 218 -32.38 1.10 -0.46
#